data_AF-A0A6G7XHI0-F1
#
_entry.id   AF-A0A6G7XHI0-F1
#
_cell.length_a   1.000
_cell.length_b   1.000
_cell.length_c   1.000
_cell.angle_alpha   90.00
_cell.angle_beta   90.00
_cell.angle_gamma   90.00
#
_symmetry.space_group_name_H-M   'P 1'
#
loop_
_entity.id
_entity.type
_entity.pdbx_description
1 polymer ?
#
loop_
_entity_poly.entity_id
_entity_poly.type
_entity_poly.pdbx_seq_one_letter_code
_entity_poly.pdbx_strand_id
1 'polypeptide(L)'
;MATYVRIQDRKHGIEDLLREGRASLPMRNEETDTRYGVSVCTNLEALMDYYVQCPIEIGDDPVIITLEGDIADDQPLDAEYGEILINATRVVSIESAEDAGFFDGINARLDS
;
A
#
# COMPACT_ATOMS: atom_id res chain seq x y z
N MET A 1 -13.28 -5.68 -11.99
CA MET A 1 -11.93 -5.46 -11.46
C MET A 1 -11.97 -5.65 -9.96
N ALA A 2 -10.91 -6.21 -9.36
CA ALA A 2 -10.75 -6.20 -7.92
C ALA A 2 -10.22 -4.84 -7.45
N THR A 3 -10.53 -4.45 -6.22
CA THR A 3 -10.04 -3.24 -5.57
C THR A 3 -9.09 -3.61 -4.44
N TYR A 4 -8.06 -2.80 -4.26
CA TYR A 4 -7.03 -2.96 -3.26
C TYR A 4 -6.75 -1.61 -2.61
N VAL A 5 -6.13 -1.62 -1.44
CA VAL A 5 -5.83 -0.40 -0.68
C VAL A 5 -4.34 -0.27 -0.42
N ARG A 6 -3.84 0.96 -0.36
CA ARG A 6 -2.50 1.26 0.16
C ARG A 6 -2.53 2.55 0.97
N ILE A 7 -1.45 2.77 1.68
CA ILE A 7 -1.16 4.04 2.34
C ILE A 7 0.13 4.67 1.79
N GLN A 8 0.20 5.99 1.79
CA GLN A 8 1.40 6.78 1.50
C GLN A 8 1.21 8.23 1.94
N ASP A 9 2.29 9.00 2.01
CA ASP A 9 2.21 10.46 2.10
C ASP A 9 1.57 11.05 0.82
N ARG A 10 0.70 12.05 0.99
CA ARG A 10 0.11 12.81 -0.12
C ARG A 10 1.17 13.48 -0.99
N LYS A 11 2.33 13.88 -0.44
CA LYS A 11 3.41 14.53 -1.19
C LYS A 11 4.01 13.66 -2.30
N HIS A 12 3.82 12.35 -2.25
CA HIS A 12 4.29 11.43 -3.29
C HIS A 12 3.40 11.44 -4.54
N GLY A 13 2.25 12.11 -4.51
CA GLY A 13 1.32 12.16 -5.64
C GLY A 13 0.69 10.79 -5.95
N ILE A 14 -0.15 10.74 -6.97
CA ILE A 14 -0.85 9.52 -7.41
C ILE A 14 -0.52 9.14 -8.84
N GLU A 15 0.08 10.06 -9.60
CA GLU A 15 0.33 9.96 -11.02
C GLU A 15 1.23 8.77 -11.33
N ASP A 16 2.24 8.54 -10.48
CA ASP A 16 3.14 7.41 -10.63
C ASP A 16 2.48 6.06 -10.33
N LEU A 17 1.38 6.01 -9.58
CA LEU A 17 0.71 4.74 -9.25
C LEU A 17 0.16 4.05 -10.49
N LEU A 18 -0.23 4.81 -11.51
CA LEU A 18 -0.81 4.31 -12.76
C LEU A 18 0.24 4.14 -13.87
N ARG A 19 1.52 4.40 -13.57
CA ARG A 19 2.58 4.30 -14.57
C ARG A 19 2.93 2.84 -14.84
N GLU A 20 2.81 2.44 -16.09
CA GLU A 20 3.23 1.12 -16.57
C GLU A 20 4.72 0.88 -16.25
N GLY A 21 5.04 -0.31 -15.74
CA GLY A 21 6.41 -0.67 -15.35
C GLY A 21 6.94 0.11 -14.14
N ARG A 22 6.08 0.66 -13.27
CA ARG A 22 6.52 1.20 -11.98
C ARG A 22 7.08 0.09 -11.09
N ALA A 23 8.26 0.34 -10.55
CA ALA A 23 8.82 -0.47 -9.48
C ALA A 23 8.36 0.02 -8.10
N SER A 24 8.11 -0.92 -7.19
CA SER A 24 8.14 -0.71 -5.74
C SER A 24 9.55 -1.01 -5.24
N LEU A 25 10.15 -0.04 -4.55
CA LEU A 25 11.49 -0.19 -3.99
C LEU A 25 11.41 -0.75 -2.57
N PRO A 26 12.30 -1.67 -2.18
CA PRO A 26 12.41 -2.10 -0.78
C PRO A 26 12.89 -0.92 0.08
N MET A 27 12.40 -0.85 1.32
CA MET A 27 12.75 0.23 2.28
C MET A 27 14.26 0.36 2.54
N ARG A 28 15.07 -0.67 2.24
CA ARG A 28 16.51 -0.71 2.51
C ARG A 28 17.43 -0.31 1.36
N ASN A 29 16.90 0.15 0.23
CA ASN A 29 17.72 0.69 -0.88
C ASN A 29 18.80 -0.30 -1.40
N GLU A 30 18.55 -1.60 -1.27
CA GLU A 30 19.36 -2.63 -1.93
C GLU A 30 18.80 -2.78 -3.35
N GLU A 31 19.53 -2.28 -4.35
CA GLU A 31 19.13 -2.25 -5.77
C GLU A 31 18.84 -3.65 -6.37
N THR A 32 19.05 -4.73 -5.62
CA THR A 32 18.90 -6.11 -6.07
C THR A 32 17.48 -6.67 -5.99
N ASP A 33 16.53 -6.02 -5.32
CA ASP A 33 15.12 -6.46 -5.19
C ASP A 33 14.13 -5.43 -5.76
N THR A 34 14.36 -5.00 -6.99
CA THR A 34 13.38 -4.19 -7.73
C THR A 34 12.18 -5.06 -8.07
N ARG A 35 11.01 -4.77 -7.51
CA ARG A 35 9.74 -5.48 -7.79
C ARG A 35 8.81 -4.58 -8.57
N TYR A 36 8.26 -5.06 -9.68
CA TYR A 36 7.32 -4.31 -10.51
C TYR A 36 5.89 -4.46 -10.00
N GLY A 37 5.18 -3.33 -9.94
CA GLY A 37 3.83 -3.24 -9.42
C GLY A 37 3.72 -2.33 -8.20
N VAL A 38 2.48 -1.97 -7.88
CA VAL A 38 2.11 -1.15 -6.73
C VAL A 38 1.85 -2.07 -5.54
N SER A 39 2.62 -1.90 -4.47
CA SER A 39 2.35 -2.53 -3.17
C SER A 39 1.02 -2.04 -2.57
N VAL A 40 0.15 -2.99 -2.24
CA VAL A 40 -1.22 -2.82 -1.74
C VAL A 40 -1.61 -4.00 -0.81
N CYS A 41 -2.73 -3.88 -0.12
CA CYS A 41 -3.42 -4.95 0.61
C CYS A 41 -4.85 -5.13 0.08
N THR A 42 -5.51 -6.24 0.41
CA THR A 42 -6.85 -6.57 -0.10
C THR A 42 -7.94 -5.59 0.36
N ASN A 43 -7.82 -5.07 1.58
CA ASN A 43 -8.74 -4.11 2.17
C ASN A 43 -8.06 -3.37 3.33
N LEU A 44 -8.77 -2.40 3.91
CA LEU A 44 -8.24 -1.54 4.97
C LEU A 44 -7.83 -2.33 6.22
N GLU A 45 -8.60 -3.36 6.61
CA GLU A 45 -8.26 -4.20 7.77
C GLU A 45 -6.95 -4.96 7.55
N ALA A 46 -6.78 -5.55 6.36
CA ALA A 46 -5.55 -6.24 5.98
C ALA A 46 -4.36 -5.27 5.93
N LEU A 47 -4.57 -4.02 5.50
CA LEU A 47 -3.53 -3.00 5.53
C LEU A 47 -3.13 -2.62 6.96
N MET A 48 -4.08 -2.54 7.88
CA MET A 48 -3.80 -2.29 9.29
C MET A 48 -3.03 -3.47 9.92
N ASP A 49 -3.44 -4.71 9.63
CA ASP A 49 -2.73 -5.92 10.09
C ASP A 49 -1.30 -5.96 9.56
N TYR A 50 -1.13 -5.70 8.26
CA TYR A 50 0.17 -5.59 7.61
C TYR A 50 1.05 -4.55 8.31
N TYR A 51 0.52 -3.35 8.57
CA TYR A 51 1.29 -2.25 9.12
C TYR A 51 1.71 -2.47 10.59
N VAL A 52 0.92 -3.23 11.37
CA VAL A 52 1.31 -3.64 12.73
C VAL A 52 2.55 -4.54 12.70
N GLN A 53 2.66 -5.42 11.70
CA GLN A 53 3.80 -6.32 11.54
C GLN A 53 5.01 -5.62 10.90
N CYS A 54 4.74 -4.74 9.93
CA CYS A 54 5.73 -4.07 9.10
C CYS A 54 5.51 -2.54 9.16
N PRO A 55 5.82 -1.86 10.28
CA PRO A 55 5.62 -0.42 10.40
C PRO A 55 6.56 0.34 9.45
N ILE A 56 5.99 1.27 8.68
CA ILE A 56 6.69 2.09 7.69
C ILE A 56 6.52 3.57 8.05
N GLU A 57 7.54 4.39 7.92
CA GLU A 57 7.36 5.84 8.08
C GLU A 57 6.58 6.42 6.88
N ILE A 58 5.35 6.89 7.11
CA ILE A 58 4.44 7.36 6.04
C ILE A 58 4.49 8.88 5.84
N GLY A 59 5.13 9.64 6.75
CA GLY A 59 5.20 11.10 6.68
C GLY A 59 3.99 11.81 7.31
N ASP A 60 3.83 13.10 7.03
CA ASP A 60 2.99 14.02 7.83
C ASP A 60 1.53 14.15 7.31
N ASP A 61 1.27 13.84 6.04
CA ASP A 61 -0.08 13.88 5.42
C ASP A 61 -0.44 12.52 4.80
N PRO A 62 -0.70 11.49 5.64
CA PRO A 62 -0.98 10.13 5.20
C PRO A 62 -2.38 10.02 4.55
N VAL A 63 -2.44 9.34 3.41
CA VAL A 63 -3.70 9.07 2.68
C VAL A 63 -3.88 7.58 2.41
N ILE A 64 -5.13 7.12 2.51
CA ILE A 64 -5.55 5.82 2.02
C ILE A 64 -5.98 5.97 0.57
N ILE A 65 -5.45 5.11 -0.28
CA ILE A 65 -5.72 5.10 -1.72
C ILE A 65 -6.31 3.75 -2.08
N THR A 66 -7.53 3.77 -2.62
CA THR A 66 -8.15 2.57 -3.21
C THR A 66 -7.83 2.52 -4.70
N LEU A 67 -7.28 1.40 -5.15
CA LEU A 67 -6.83 1.16 -6.51
C LEU A 67 -7.55 -0.04 -7.11
N GLU A 68 -7.86 0.03 -8.39
CA GLU A 68 -8.15 -1.14 -9.21
C GLU A 68 -6.92 -1.53 -10.00
N GLY A 69 -6.75 -2.83 -10.21
CA GLY A 69 -5.70 -3.38 -11.04
C GLY A 69 -5.74 -4.91 -11.06
N ASP A 70 -4.85 -5.47 -11.85
CA ASP A 70 -4.61 -6.91 -11.92
C ASP A 70 -3.37 -7.24 -11.08
N ILE A 71 -3.31 -8.47 -10.55
CA ILE A 71 -2.14 -8.96 -9.82
C ILE A 71 -0.92 -8.89 -10.74
N ALA A 72 0.17 -8.31 -10.24
CA ALA A 72 1.43 -8.26 -10.98
C ALA A 72 2.08 -9.65 -11.05
N ASP A 73 2.91 -9.87 -12.07
CA ASP A 73 3.64 -11.15 -12.23
C ASP A 73 4.75 -11.32 -11.18
N ASP A 74 5.25 -10.20 -10.64
CA ASP A 74 6.27 -10.19 -9.59
C ASP A 74 5.71 -10.57 -8.22
N GLN A 75 6.59 -11.09 -7.36
CA GLN A 75 6.23 -11.50 -6.00
C GLN A 75 6.30 -10.31 -5.03
N PRO A 76 5.30 -10.15 -4.13
CA PRO A 76 5.43 -9.26 -2.99
C PRO A 76 6.57 -9.72 -2.07
N LEU A 77 7.20 -8.77 -1.38
CA LEU A 77 8.28 -9.01 -0.43
C LEU A 77 7.69 -9.55 0.88
N ASP A 78 6.58 -8.97 1.29
CA ASP A 78 5.93 -9.21 2.57
C ASP A 78 4.59 -9.95 2.37
N ALA A 79 4.58 -10.90 1.42
CA ALA A 79 3.40 -11.70 1.06
C ALA A 79 2.75 -12.39 2.27
N GLU A 80 3.57 -12.85 3.22
CA GLU A 80 3.14 -13.51 4.45
C GLU A 80 2.38 -12.59 5.40
N TYR A 81 2.57 -11.27 5.28
CA TYR A 81 1.89 -10.25 6.06
C TYR A 81 0.72 -9.60 5.30
N GLY A 82 0.39 -10.10 4.10
CA GLY A 82 -0.75 -9.63 3.31
C GLY A 82 -0.41 -8.56 2.26
N GLU A 83 0.87 -8.31 1.98
CA GLU A 83 1.29 -7.49 0.84
C GLU A 83 0.94 -8.17 -0.48
N ILE A 84 0.41 -7.39 -1.42
CA ILE A 84 0.12 -7.76 -2.81
C ILE A 84 0.77 -6.73 -3.73
N LEU A 85 1.24 -7.18 -4.90
CA LEU A 85 1.64 -6.30 -6.00
C LEU A 85 0.56 -6.30 -7.08
N ILE A 86 0.16 -5.11 -7.53
CA ILE A 86 -0.77 -4.94 -8.65
C ILE A 86 -0.21 -4.05 -9.74
N ASN A 87 -0.60 -4.34 -10.98
CA ASN A 87 -0.55 -3.39 -12.08
C ASN A 87 -1.80 -2.50 -11.98
N ALA A 88 -1.68 -1.38 -11.28
CA ALA A 88 -2.81 -0.49 -11.04
C ALA A 88 -3.26 0.19 -12.33
N THR A 89 -4.57 0.11 -12.60
CA THR A 89 -5.20 0.66 -13.81
C THR A 89 -6.06 1.89 -13.51
N ARG A 90 -6.53 2.04 -12.26
CA ARG A 90 -7.40 3.16 -11.88
C ARG A 90 -7.32 3.46 -10.39
N VAL A 91 -7.32 4.75 -10.05
CA VAL A 91 -7.59 5.22 -8.68
C VAL A 91 -9.09 5.33 -8.48
N VAL A 92 -9.61 4.65 -7.46
CA VAL A 92 -11.05 4.61 -7.12
C VAL A 92 -11.41 5.70 -6.13
N SER A 93 -10.64 5.82 -5.05
CA SER A 93 -10.83 6.84 -4.02
C SER A 93 -9.50 7.22 -3.37
N ILE A 94 -9.48 8.42 -2.82
CA ILE A 94 -8.41 8.93 -1.96
C ILE A 94 -9.09 9.60 -0.79
N GLU A 95 -8.72 9.21 0.41
CA GLU A 95 -9.23 9.77 1.67
C GLU A 95 -8.08 9.92 2.66
N SER A 96 -8.24 10.80 3.66
CA SER A 96 -7.21 10.94 4.69
C SER A 96 -7.13 9.65 5.50
N ALA A 97 -5.94 9.28 5.98
CA ALA A 97 -5.80 8.09 6.82
C ALA A 97 -6.54 8.23 8.16
N GLU A 98 -6.75 9.46 8.63
CA GLU A 98 -7.59 9.75 9.79
C GLU A 98 -9.07 9.46 9.50
N ASP A 99 -9.65 9.99 8.41
CA ASP A 99 -11.05 9.76 8.05
C ASP A 99 -11.34 8.28 7.75
N ALA A 100 -10.36 7.58 7.18
CA ALA A 100 -10.44 6.13 6.95
C ALA A 100 -10.43 5.32 8.27
N GLY A 101 -10.11 5.93 9.41
CA GLY A 101 -9.95 5.24 10.69
C GLY A 101 -8.70 4.36 10.77
N PHE A 102 -7.68 4.62 9.94
CA PHE A 102 -6.49 3.79 9.84
C PHE A 102 -5.71 3.70 11.16
N PHE A 103 -5.44 4.84 11.79
CA PHE A 103 -4.66 4.90 13.02
C PHE A 103 -5.39 4.32 14.22
N ASP A 104 -6.69 4.60 14.36
CA ASP A 104 -7.52 3.98 15.39
C ASP A 104 -7.55 2.46 15.24
N GLY A 105 -7.66 1.98 14.00
CA GLY A 105 -7.63 0.55 13.69
C GLY A 105 -6.29 -0.13 14.00
N ILE A 106 -5.17 0.56 13.80
CA ILE A 106 -3.85 0.06 14.23
C ILE A 106 -3.74 0.01 15.74
N ASN A 107 -4.12 1.09 16.44
CA ASN A 107 -4.02 1.14 17.91
C ASN A 107 -4.85 0.02 18.55
N ALA A 108 -6.07 -0.23 18.05
CA ALA A 108 -6.91 -1.31 18.53
C ALA A 108 -6.28 -2.71 18.36
N ARG A 109 -5.46 -2.92 17.32
CA ARG A 109 -4.73 -4.18 17.09
C ARG A 109 -3.48 -4.32 17.95
N LEU A 110 -2.84 -3.21 18.31
CA LEU A 110 -1.67 -3.22 19.20
C LEU A 110 -2.09 -3.48 20.67
N ASP A 111 -3.31 -3.09 21.04
CA ASP A 111 -3.86 -3.26 22.39
C ASP A 111 -4.51 -4.64 22.63
N SER A 112 -4.59 -5.51 21.62
CA SER A 112 -5.23 -6.84 21.69
C SER A 112 -4.26 -7.97 22.00
#